data_AF-A0A7V2L9Y5-F1
#
_entry.id   AF-A0A7V2L9Y5-F1
#
_cell.length_a   1.000
_cell.length_b   1.000
_cell.length_c   1.000
_cell.angle_alpha   90.00
_cell.angle_beta   90.00
_cell.angle_gamma   90.00
#
_symmetry.space_group_name_H-M   'P 1'
#
loop_
_entity.id
_entity.type
_entity.pdbx_description
1 polymer ?
#
loop_
_entity_poly.entity_id
_entity_poly.type
_entity_poly.pdbx_seq_one_letter_code
_entity_poly.pdbx_strand_id
1 'polypeptide(L)'
;MLERLNLIGAITAHVIFISSIITFSSRLIFKIGPGHWVGIPILLMVFPLAYLLVTAPGADRPFIYYIQVGLMLLWLILLFIVDYVLKYDFRQTQWMVVSYVVLAFAGMGGMIGVASLAGRGWTVSSVIFFLIVAILAFAQRAVTGI
;
A
#
# COMPACT_ATOMS: atom_id res chain seq x y z
N MET A 1 -8.69 -12.75 -20.50
CA MET A 1 -7.44 -12.71 -19.70
C MET A 1 -7.21 -11.32 -19.10
N LEU A 2 -7.30 -10.26 -19.90
CA LEU A 2 -7.12 -8.87 -19.47
C LEU A 2 -8.07 -8.44 -18.33
N GLU A 3 -9.36 -8.80 -18.41
CA GLU A 3 -10.33 -8.52 -17.34
C GLU A 3 -9.96 -9.18 -16.00
N ARG A 4 -9.46 -10.43 -16.04
CA ARG A 4 -8.98 -11.11 -14.82
C ARG A 4 -7.77 -10.40 -14.23
N LEU A 5 -6.83 -9.92 -15.05
CA LEU A 5 -5.68 -9.15 -14.58
C LEU A 5 -6.11 -7.81 -13.96
N ASN A 6 -7.08 -7.12 -14.58
CA ASN A 6 -7.65 -5.90 -14.00
C ASN A 6 -8.29 -6.18 -12.64
N LEU A 7 -9.07 -7.25 -12.54
CA LEU A 7 -9.74 -7.63 -11.31
C LEU A 7 -8.72 -8.01 -10.21
N ILE A 8 -7.67 -8.77 -10.54
CA ILE A 8 -6.58 -9.08 -9.61
C ILE A 8 -5.92 -7.80 -9.12
N GLY A 9 -5.64 -6.85 -10.01
CA GLY A 9 -5.09 -5.53 -9.65
C GLY A 9 -5.99 -4.77 -8.69
N ALA A 10 -7.28 -4.70 -8.97
CA ALA A 10 -8.25 -4.03 -8.11
C ALA A 10 -8.40 -4.71 -6.75
N ILE A 11 -8.51 -6.03 -6.71
CA ILE A 11 -8.58 -6.80 -5.45
C ILE A 11 -7.31 -6.58 -4.64
N THR A 12 -6.14 -6.65 -5.27
CA THR A 12 -4.84 -6.41 -4.62
C THR A 12 -4.79 -5.02 -4.00
N ALA A 13 -5.18 -3.98 -4.75
CA ALA A 13 -5.28 -2.61 -4.23
C ALA A 13 -6.19 -2.54 -2.99
N HIS A 14 -7.37 -3.16 -3.06
CA HIS A 14 -8.35 -3.12 -1.97
C HIS A 14 -7.85 -3.86 -0.73
N VAL A 15 -7.20 -5.02 -0.89
CA VAL A 15 -6.59 -5.74 0.23
C VAL A 15 -5.51 -4.88 0.88
N ILE A 16 -4.63 -4.23 0.09
CA ILE A 16 -3.62 -3.32 0.64
C ILE A 16 -4.29 -2.17 1.43
N PHE A 17 -5.32 -1.54 0.88
CA PHE A 17 -6.02 -0.47 1.59
C PHE A 17 -6.69 -0.94 2.87
N ILE A 18 -7.47 -2.02 2.82
CA ILE A 18 -8.18 -2.56 3.99
C ILE A 18 -7.18 -2.95 5.07
N SER A 19 -6.12 -3.68 4.72
CA SER A 19 -5.09 -4.06 5.69
C SER A 19 -4.34 -2.84 6.25
N SER A 20 -4.14 -1.80 5.44
CA SER A 20 -3.56 -0.53 5.91
C SER A 20 -4.49 0.17 6.91
N ILE A 21 -5.80 0.26 6.61
CA ILE A 21 -6.81 0.82 7.52
C ILE A 21 -6.82 0.07 8.85
N ILE A 22 -6.80 -1.26 8.83
CA ILE A 22 -6.78 -2.08 10.05
C ILE A 22 -5.46 -1.85 10.81
N THR A 23 -4.33 -1.74 10.10
CA THR A 23 -3.02 -1.46 10.72
C THR A 23 -3.02 -0.10 11.41
N PHE A 24 -3.45 0.97 10.73
CA PHE A 24 -3.49 2.31 11.31
C PHE A 24 -4.50 2.41 12.45
N SER A 25 -5.71 1.86 12.28
CA SER A 25 -6.75 1.83 13.32
C SER A 25 -6.28 1.06 14.56
N SER A 26 -5.66 -0.11 14.38
CA SER A 26 -5.15 -0.90 15.52
C SER A 26 -4.01 -0.18 16.24
N ARG A 27 -3.13 0.53 15.53
CA ARG A 27 -2.06 1.34 16.14
C ARG A 27 -2.62 2.49 16.98
N LEU A 28 -3.67 3.17 16.51
CA LEU A 28 -4.38 4.22 17.25
C LEU A 28 -5.05 3.69 18.53
N ILE A 29 -5.71 2.53 18.47
CA ILE A 29 -6.47 1.97 19.59
C ILE A 29 -5.55 1.32 20.63
N PHE A 30 -4.58 0.53 20.20
CA PHE A 30 -3.77 -0.33 21.08
C PHE A 30 -2.37 0.20 21.37
N LYS A 31 -2.08 1.47 21.02
CA LYS A 31 -0.83 2.18 21.36
C LYS A 31 0.43 1.35 21.09
N ILE A 32 0.57 0.88 19.83
CA ILE A 32 1.81 0.37 19.18
C ILE A 32 2.04 -1.17 19.25
N GLY A 33 1.28 -1.94 20.04
CA GLY A 33 1.54 -3.39 20.25
C GLY A 33 1.27 -4.37 19.08
N PRO A 34 0.07 -4.41 18.46
CA PRO A 34 -0.27 -5.47 17.49
C PRO A 34 0.24 -5.22 16.07
N GLY A 35 0.99 -4.13 15.82
CA GLY A 35 1.31 -3.62 14.49
C GLY A 35 2.09 -4.58 13.57
N HIS A 36 2.78 -5.58 14.12
CA HIS A 36 3.51 -6.57 13.31
C HIS A 36 2.55 -7.58 12.66
N TRP A 37 1.65 -8.19 13.42
CA TRP A 37 0.74 -9.22 12.91
C TRP A 37 -0.25 -8.68 11.87
N VAL A 38 -0.68 -7.43 12.03
CA VAL A 38 -1.65 -6.79 11.12
C VAL A 38 -1.01 -6.37 9.79
N GLY A 39 0.32 -6.23 9.73
CA GLY A 39 1.05 -5.91 8.50
C GLY A 39 1.37 -7.10 7.59
N ILE A 40 1.22 -8.34 8.08
CA ILE A 40 1.53 -9.56 7.31
C ILE A 40 0.68 -9.65 6.02
N PRO A 41 -0.65 -9.42 6.03
CA PRO A 41 -1.45 -9.45 4.81
C PRO A 41 -0.98 -8.45 3.74
N ILE A 42 -0.49 -7.27 4.16
CA ILE A 42 0.05 -6.25 3.25
C ILE A 42 1.32 -6.78 2.55
N LEU A 43 2.22 -7.40 3.30
CA LEU A 43 3.45 -7.98 2.75
C LEU A 43 3.18 -9.13 1.78
N LEU A 44 2.16 -9.95 2.03
CA LEU A 44 1.75 -11.01 1.11
C LEU A 44 1.28 -10.47 -0.25
N MET A 45 0.89 -9.19 -0.33
CA MET A 45 0.52 -8.57 -1.62
C MET A 45 1.72 -8.36 -2.56
N VAL A 46 2.96 -8.59 -2.11
CA VAL A 46 4.13 -8.65 -3.00
C VAL A 46 3.93 -9.70 -4.10
N PHE A 47 3.34 -10.87 -3.79
CA PHE A 47 3.14 -11.93 -4.77
C PHE A 47 2.20 -11.52 -5.92
N PRO A 48 0.96 -11.06 -5.66
CA PRO A 48 0.09 -10.61 -6.74
C PRO A 48 0.63 -9.38 -7.47
N LEU A 49 1.33 -8.45 -6.80
CA LEU A 49 1.95 -7.30 -7.47
C LEU A 49 3.09 -7.72 -8.41
N ALA A 50 3.96 -8.65 -7.98
CA ALA A 50 5.01 -9.19 -8.84
C ALA A 50 4.42 -9.93 -10.04
N TYR A 51 3.36 -10.72 -9.82
CA TYR A 51 2.62 -11.38 -10.91
C TYR A 51 2.05 -10.37 -11.91
N LEU A 52 1.44 -9.29 -11.44
CA LEU A 52 0.92 -8.22 -12.29
C LEU A 52 2.03 -7.52 -13.09
N LEU A 53 3.20 -7.31 -12.49
CA LEU A 53 4.34 -6.69 -13.16
C LEU A 53 4.95 -7.58 -14.26
N VAL A 54 5.06 -8.88 -14.00
CA VAL A 54 5.58 -9.87 -14.97
C VAL A 54 4.60 -10.10 -16.13
N THR A 55 3.30 -10.04 -15.86
CA THR A 55 2.26 -10.22 -16.89
C THR A 55 1.90 -8.93 -17.63
N ALA A 56 2.35 -7.77 -17.15
CA ALA A 56 2.07 -6.46 -17.76
C ALA A 56 2.54 -6.32 -19.23
N PRO A 57 3.71 -6.84 -19.66
CA PRO A 57 4.13 -6.75 -21.06
C PRO A 57 3.21 -7.49 -22.02
N GLY A 58 2.65 -8.62 -21.59
CA GLY A 58 1.68 -9.40 -22.38
C GLY A 58 0.27 -8.79 -22.40
N ALA A 59 0.03 -7.71 -21.65
CA ALA A 59 -1.26 -7.02 -21.56
C ALA A 59 -1.21 -5.58 -22.08
N ASP A 60 -0.16 -5.22 -22.83
CA ASP A 60 0.07 -3.89 -23.45
C ASP A 60 -0.18 -2.73 -22.48
N ARG A 61 0.28 -2.86 -21.23
CA ARG A 61 0.07 -1.84 -20.21
C ARG A 61 0.91 -0.60 -20.46
N PRO A 62 0.37 0.61 -20.23
CA PRO A 62 1.13 1.85 -20.38
C PRO A 62 2.25 1.91 -19.34
N PHE A 63 3.31 2.65 -19.65
CA PHE A 63 4.49 2.78 -18.79
C PHE A 63 4.14 3.21 -17.35
N ILE A 64 3.13 4.09 -17.18
CA ILE A 64 2.67 4.53 -15.86
C ILE A 64 2.22 3.37 -14.95
N TYR A 65 1.69 2.29 -15.51
CA TYR A 65 1.27 1.11 -14.75
C TYR A 65 2.47 0.43 -14.05
N TYR A 66 3.60 0.33 -14.74
CA TYR A 66 4.83 -0.24 -14.17
C TYR A 66 5.38 0.62 -13.05
N ILE A 67 5.31 1.94 -13.18
CA ILE A 67 5.69 2.87 -12.11
C ILE A 67 4.77 2.69 -10.90
N GLN A 68 3.45 2.62 -11.11
CA GLN A 68 2.48 2.45 -10.02
C GLN A 68 2.71 1.16 -9.23
N VAL A 69 2.81 0.02 -9.93
CA VAL A 69 3.05 -1.28 -9.31
C VAL A 69 4.46 -1.34 -8.70
N GLY A 70 5.47 -0.78 -9.39
CA GLY A 70 6.85 -0.75 -8.93
C GLY A 70 7.05 0.08 -7.66
N LEU A 71 6.41 1.24 -7.55
CA LEU A 71 6.44 2.07 -6.34
C LEU A 71 5.79 1.34 -5.16
N MET A 72 4.66 0.67 -5.38
CA MET A 72 4.02 -0.11 -4.33
C MET A 72 4.91 -1.30 -3.89
N LEU A 73 5.51 -2.03 -4.83
CA LEU A 73 6.46 -3.10 -4.53
C LEU A 73 7.68 -2.60 -3.76
N LEU A 74 8.28 -1.48 -4.19
CA LEU A 74 9.41 -0.86 -3.52
C LEU A 74 9.06 -0.49 -2.07
N TRP A 75 7.88 0.09 -1.86
CA TRP A 75 7.40 0.40 -0.52
C TRP A 75 7.22 -0.85 0.34
N LEU A 76 6.63 -1.94 -0.19
CA LEU A 76 6.47 -3.19 0.54
C LEU A 76 7.81 -3.85 0.91
N ILE A 77 8.78 -3.80 -0.01
CA ILE A 77 10.14 -4.30 0.25
C ILE A 77 10.79 -3.49 1.36
N LEU A 78 10.68 -2.16 1.33
CA LEU A 78 11.21 -1.30 2.39
C LEU A 78 10.49 -1.53 3.72
N LEU A 79 9.16 -1.66 3.71
CA LEU A 79 8.38 -2.03 4.90
C LEU A 79 8.90 -3.33 5.51
N PHE A 80 9.14 -4.36 4.69
CA PHE A 80 9.70 -5.63 5.16
C PHE A 80 11.11 -5.48 5.72
N ILE A 81 12.02 -4.82 4.99
CA ILE A 81 13.41 -4.66 5.42
C ILE A 81 13.47 -3.90 6.74
N VAL A 82 12.71 -2.80 6.86
CA VAL A 82 12.80 -1.91 8.00
C VAL A 82 12.08 -2.48 9.24
N ASP A 83 10.83 -2.92 9.09
CA ASP A 83 10.03 -3.39 10.23
C ASP A 83 10.35 -4.86 10.62
N TYR A 84 10.74 -5.74 9.68
CA TYR A 84 10.94 -7.18 9.95
C TYR A 84 12.40 -7.62 10.01
N VAL A 85 13.24 -7.19 9.06
CA VAL A 85 14.63 -7.66 8.98
C VAL A 85 15.52 -6.88 9.94
N LEU A 86 15.53 -5.55 9.82
CA LEU A 86 16.43 -4.69 10.58
C LEU A 86 15.85 -4.29 11.94
N LYS A 87 14.52 -4.33 12.11
CA LYS A 87 13.80 -3.82 13.29
C LYS A 87 14.32 -2.42 13.70
N TYR A 88 14.68 -1.62 12.70
CA TYR A 88 15.35 -0.35 12.92
C TYR A 88 14.31 0.70 13.29
N ASP A 89 14.53 1.44 14.37
CA ASP A 89 13.59 2.47 14.82
C ASP A 89 13.80 3.78 14.04
N PHE A 90 13.56 3.72 12.72
CA PHE A 90 13.65 4.88 11.82
C PHE A 90 12.68 6.01 12.18
N ARG A 91 11.72 5.72 13.07
CA ARG A 91 10.69 6.65 13.54
C ARG A 91 11.26 7.81 14.36
N GLN A 92 12.48 7.69 14.85
CA GLN A 92 13.19 8.76 15.55
C GLN A 92 13.81 9.80 14.60
N THR A 93 14.06 9.43 13.33
CA THR A 93 14.69 10.31 12.35
C THR A 93 13.66 10.89 11.38
N GLN A 94 13.32 12.17 11.55
CA GLN A 94 12.23 12.83 10.80
C GLN A 94 12.34 12.69 9.27
N TRP A 95 13.54 12.85 8.69
CA TRP A 95 13.70 12.75 7.23
C TRP A 95 13.39 11.33 6.71
N MET A 96 13.77 10.29 7.45
CA MET A 96 13.46 8.90 7.10
C MET A 96 11.95 8.63 7.15
N VAL A 97 11.25 9.16 8.17
CA VAL A 97 9.79 9.06 8.29
C VAL A 97 9.10 9.76 7.12
N VAL A 98 9.53 10.97 6.76
CA VAL A 98 8.95 11.72 5.63
C VAL A 98 9.14 10.95 4.33
N SER A 99 10.35 10.50 4.02
CA SER A 99 10.62 9.72 2.81
C SER A 99 9.81 8.43 2.75
N TYR A 100 9.70 7.73 3.88
CA TYR A 100 8.90 6.51 3.99
C TYR A 100 7.41 6.77 3.73
N VAL A 101 6.85 7.80 4.35
CA VAL A 101 5.44 8.18 4.19
C VAL A 101 5.14 8.63 2.76
N VAL A 102 6.01 9.48 2.18
CA VAL A 102 5.86 9.93 0.79
C VAL A 102 5.84 8.74 -0.17
N LEU A 103 6.76 7.79 0.01
CA LEU A 103 6.79 6.58 -0.82
C LEU A 103 5.54 5.72 -0.63
N ALA A 104 5.07 5.57 0.61
CA ALA A 104 3.84 4.85 0.93
C ALA A 104 2.64 5.45 0.19
N PHE A 105 2.47 6.77 0.24
CA PHE A 105 1.39 7.47 -0.44
C PHE A 105 1.54 7.44 -1.96
N ALA A 106 2.77 7.50 -2.49
CA ALA A 106 3.01 7.36 -3.92
C ALA A 106 2.59 5.96 -4.43
N GLY A 107 2.96 4.90 -3.70
CA GLY A 107 2.54 3.53 -4.01
C GLY A 107 1.03 3.34 -3.89
N MET A 108 0.44 3.75 -2.76
CA MET A 108 -1.00 3.66 -2.52
C MET A 108 -1.82 4.47 -3.51
N GLY A 109 -1.40 5.69 -3.83
CA GLY A 109 -2.03 6.51 -4.87
C GLY A 109 -1.94 5.86 -6.25
N GLY A 110 -0.80 5.22 -6.56
CA GLY A 110 -0.63 4.42 -7.77
C GLY A 110 -1.62 3.27 -7.89
N MET A 111 -1.97 2.62 -6.76
CA MET A 111 -2.94 1.52 -6.75
C MET A 111 -4.37 1.95 -7.07
N ILE A 112 -4.72 3.24 -6.94
CA ILE A 112 -6.00 3.78 -7.46
C ILE A 112 -6.01 3.66 -8.99
N GLY A 113 -4.90 4.00 -9.64
CA GLY A 113 -4.74 3.85 -11.08
C GLY A 113 -4.87 2.39 -11.51
N VAL A 114 -4.21 1.47 -10.80
CA VAL A 114 -4.33 0.02 -11.03
C VAL A 114 -5.77 -0.47 -10.85
N ALA A 115 -6.46 -0.06 -9.78
CA ALA A 115 -7.85 -0.45 -9.52
C ALA A 115 -8.83 0.12 -10.56
N SER A 116 -8.55 1.31 -11.10
CA SER A 116 -9.42 1.96 -12.07
C SER A 116 -9.58 1.19 -13.38
N LEU A 117 -8.59 0.35 -13.72
CA LEU A 117 -8.62 -0.53 -14.88
C LEU A 117 -9.71 -1.61 -14.80
N ALA A 118 -10.22 -1.91 -13.59
CA ALA A 118 -11.31 -2.87 -13.38
C ALA A 118 -12.71 -2.24 -13.50
N GLY A 119 -12.80 -0.92 -13.69
CA GLY A 119 -14.05 -0.19 -13.91
C GLY A 119 -14.39 0.82 -12.82
N ARG A 120 -15.45 1.61 -13.06
CA ARG A 120 -15.81 2.77 -12.23
C ARG A 120 -16.09 2.44 -10.76
N GLY A 121 -16.75 1.31 -10.49
CA GLY A 121 -17.05 0.89 -9.12
C GLY A 121 -15.77 0.74 -8.29
N TRP A 122 -14.78 0.04 -8.85
CA TRP A 122 -13.47 -0.16 -8.23
C TRP A 122 -12.67 1.14 -8.08
N THR A 123 -12.78 2.06 -9.04
CA THR A 123 -12.17 3.39 -8.92
C THR A 123 -12.73 4.14 -7.72
N VAL A 124 -14.05 4.28 -7.64
CA VAL A 124 -14.70 5.08 -6.58
C VAL A 124 -14.39 4.49 -5.20
N SER A 125 -14.50 3.17 -5.04
CA SER A 125 -14.16 2.51 -3.77
C SER A 125 -12.68 2.68 -3.40
N SER A 126 -11.76 2.55 -4.36
CA SER A 126 -10.33 2.75 -4.10
C SER A 126 -9.99 4.18 -3.69
N VAL A 127 -10.64 5.19 -4.28
CA VAL A 127 -10.47 6.59 -3.88
C VAL A 127 -10.96 6.81 -2.45
N ILE A 128 -12.14 6.29 -2.11
CA ILE A 128 -12.69 6.39 -0.75
C ILE A 128 -11.74 5.74 0.26
N PHE A 129 -11.27 4.53 -0.02
CA PHE A 129 -10.33 3.85 0.87
C PHE A 129 -8.98 4.57 0.99
N PHE A 130 -8.45 5.10 -0.11
CA PHE A 130 -7.24 5.91 -0.06
C PHE A 130 -7.39 7.13 0.85
N LEU A 131 -8.52 7.85 0.76
CA LEU A 131 -8.79 9.00 1.62
C LEU A 131 -8.90 8.60 3.09
N ILE A 132 -9.55 7.47 3.40
CA ILE A 132 -9.61 6.95 4.77
C ILE A 132 -8.21 6.64 5.28
N VAL A 133 -7.37 5.94 4.50
CA VAL A 133 -5.98 5.67 4.85
C VAL A 133 -5.20 6.96 5.08
N ALA A 134 -5.40 7.97 4.23
CA ALA A 134 -4.74 9.26 4.37
C ALA A 134 -5.10 9.92 5.70
N ILE A 135 -6.39 10.04 6.00
CA ILE A 135 -6.88 10.62 7.25
C ILE A 135 -6.32 9.86 8.46
N LEU A 136 -6.36 8.52 8.44
CA LEU A 136 -5.83 7.71 9.53
C LEU A 136 -4.32 7.87 9.73
N ALA A 137 -3.55 7.96 8.65
CA ALA A 137 -2.10 8.16 8.74
C ALA A 137 -1.75 9.52 9.38
N PHE A 138 -2.45 10.60 9.00
CA PHE A 138 -2.27 11.91 9.62
C PHE A 138 -2.77 11.96 11.06
N ALA A 139 -3.92 11.34 11.34
CA ALA A 139 -4.46 11.22 12.69
C ALA A 139 -3.51 10.43 13.61
N GLN A 140 -2.92 9.35 13.11
CA GLN A 140 -1.90 8.61 13.86
C GLN A 140 -0.73 9.51 14.21
N ARG A 141 -0.16 10.24 13.24
CA ARG A 141 0.96 11.15 13.51
C ARG A 141 0.61 12.23 14.54
N ALA A 142 -0.61 12.77 14.50
CA ALA A 142 -1.06 13.76 15.47
C ALA A 142 -1.23 13.21 16.89
N VAL A 143 -1.71 11.96 17.04
CA VAL A 143 -1.99 11.33 18.34
C VAL A 143 -0.75 10.66 18.94
N THR A 144 0.03 9.94 18.14
CA THR A 144 1.19 9.17 18.60
C THR A 144 2.52 9.93 18.50
N GLY A 145 2.55 11.08 17.81
CA GLY A 145 3.79 11.82 17.54
C GLY A 145 4.74 11.11 16.56
N ILE A 146 4.31 9.96 16.04
CA ILE A 146 5.00 9.05 15.11
C ILE A 146 4.19 8.95 13.83
#